data_AF-A0A502FUB1-F1
#
_entry.id   AF-A0A502FUB1-F1
#
_cell.length_a   1.000
_cell.length_b   1.000
_cell.length_c   1.000
_cell.angle_alpha   90.00
_cell.angle_beta   90.00
_cell.angle_gamma   90.00
#
_symmetry.space_group_name_H-M   'P 1'
#
loop_
_entity.id
_entity.type
_entity.pdbx_description
1 polymer ?
#
loop_
_entity_poly.entity_id
_entity_poly.type
_entity_poly.pdbx_seq_one_letter_code
_entity_poly.pdbx_strand_id
1 'polypeptide(L)'
;MNWAMRQLPPGSFGWLALNEVRLAVRARKGAGRTSATQLIGYLLVAAWVVIGCAIGWGLRDTAIPIVPEVRIAVLAVSIVMLSFMTAQAMLGSQRSLYDVGDLALLFSAPIREANVLLAKMLGIAATIALTYAVLLLPIVVPVAALGHPRLFGLVALLVALALSATALGLALTLAVATLVGPRAARTFGQILAALLGGAVFLGSQLLPRADHKGSAMLALFERLQTDGVGTRGLSSLPGRAALGDPLAIAIVLGVALLLFAGAGLTLQRLFLSGYQDGGNRLSRSKPTGRASARLFHPGLTRTIFAKEWRLLARDPALAFQIVMRLIYMAPLVLAMAGSRHAVPIPAAIAFASVLIASQLVGSFAWLTVSAEDAPDLLAVAPVAKAQIDRAKVLAALAMAAPFALVLPIGLATRTPIGALITLVMTGLGGFGAGYVELKLGKPNPRSSFARRRQGGFVAGLASLAIALVFGGGAAIAVYCLDGGPALSGLIGQR
;
A
#
# COMPACT_ATOMS: atom_id res chain seq x y z
N MET A 1 28.42 -11.02 -2.37
CA MET A 1 28.02 -10.00 -3.38
C MET A 1 29.21 -9.22 -3.95
N ASN A 2 30.07 -8.58 -3.14
CA ASN A 2 31.23 -7.84 -3.70
C ASN A 2 32.21 -8.73 -4.48
N TRP A 3 32.45 -9.95 -4.01
CA TRP A 3 33.30 -10.93 -4.71
C TRP A 3 32.72 -11.35 -6.07
N ALA A 4 31.44 -11.73 -6.11
CA ALA A 4 30.74 -12.09 -7.35
C ALA A 4 30.70 -10.95 -8.38
N MET A 5 30.53 -9.69 -7.94
CA MET A 5 30.57 -8.53 -8.87
C MET A 5 31.96 -8.29 -9.47
N ARG A 6 33.04 -8.64 -8.77
CA ARG A 6 34.41 -8.47 -9.31
C ARG A 6 34.72 -9.46 -10.44
N GLN A 7 34.01 -10.59 -10.50
CA GLN A 7 34.19 -11.60 -11.53
C GLN A 7 33.34 -11.35 -12.78
N LEU A 8 32.40 -10.40 -12.73
CA LEU A 8 31.51 -10.07 -13.84
C LEU A 8 31.99 -8.80 -14.54
N PRO A 9 32.00 -8.76 -15.89
CA PRO A 9 32.40 -7.57 -16.62
C PRO A 9 31.50 -6.38 -16.27
N PRO A 10 32.06 -5.19 -16.00
CA PRO A 10 31.29 -3.98 -15.73
C PRO A 10 30.30 -3.69 -16.86
N GLY A 11 29.05 -3.33 -16.54
CA GLY A 11 28.01 -3.07 -17.54
C GLY A 11 27.36 -4.32 -18.15
N SER A 12 27.79 -5.53 -17.79
CA SER A 12 27.07 -6.76 -18.13
C SER A 12 25.74 -6.86 -17.37
N PHE A 13 24.79 -7.62 -17.94
CA PHE A 13 23.51 -7.91 -17.28
C PHE A 13 23.71 -8.46 -15.87
N GLY A 14 24.59 -9.45 -15.70
CA GLY A 14 24.86 -10.06 -14.41
C GLY A 14 25.40 -9.06 -13.39
N TRP A 15 26.31 -8.16 -13.81
CA TRP A 15 26.87 -7.13 -12.93
C TRP A 15 25.81 -6.13 -12.48
N LEU A 16 24.98 -5.64 -13.41
CA LEU A 16 23.89 -4.71 -13.13
C LEU A 16 22.81 -5.34 -12.23
N ALA A 17 22.42 -6.58 -12.53
CA ALA A 17 21.48 -7.37 -11.75
C ALA A 17 21.93 -7.51 -10.29
N LEU A 18 23.20 -7.88 -10.07
CA LEU A 18 23.76 -8.04 -8.72
C LEU A 18 23.83 -6.70 -7.98
N ASN A 19 24.08 -5.61 -8.70
CA ASN A 19 24.08 -4.27 -8.14
C ASN A 19 22.67 -3.83 -7.70
N GLU A 20 21.63 -4.09 -8.51
CA GLU A 20 20.23 -3.82 -8.13
C GLU A 20 19.81 -4.62 -6.89
N VAL A 21 20.15 -5.91 -6.82
CA VAL A 21 19.92 -6.73 -5.61
C VAL A 21 20.67 -6.15 -4.39
N ARG A 22 21.89 -5.65 -4.58
CA ARG A 22 22.66 -4.99 -3.52
C ARG A 22 22.02 -3.71 -3.04
N LEU A 23 21.52 -2.90 -3.96
CA LEU A 23 20.79 -1.69 -3.64
C LEU A 23 19.50 -2.01 -2.87
N ALA A 24 18.76 -3.04 -3.26
CA ALA A 24 17.58 -3.50 -2.54
C ALA A 24 17.89 -3.93 -1.09
N VAL A 25 18.96 -4.69 -0.88
CA VAL A 25 19.40 -5.10 0.47
C VAL A 25 19.88 -3.90 1.29
N ARG A 26 20.62 -2.98 0.68
CA ARG A 26 21.10 -1.75 1.34
C ARG A 26 19.98 -0.77 1.66
N ALA A 27 18.95 -0.67 0.82
CA ALA A 27 17.80 0.18 1.08
C ALA A 27 17.08 -0.19 2.39
N ARG A 28 17.14 -1.47 2.79
CA ARG A 28 16.61 -1.96 4.09
C ARG A 28 17.54 -1.67 5.27
N LYS A 29 18.86 -1.66 5.04
CA LYS A 29 19.87 -1.24 6.02
C LYS A 29 20.01 0.29 5.96
N GLY A 30 19.14 1.00 6.70
CA GLY A 30 19.20 2.46 6.81
C GLY A 30 20.62 3.00 7.03
N ALA A 31 20.91 4.17 6.49
CA ALA A 31 22.25 4.76 6.51
C ALA A 31 22.66 5.15 7.95
N GLY A 32 23.61 4.45 8.56
CA GLY A 32 24.18 4.78 9.86
C GLY A 32 24.48 3.57 10.76
N ARG A 33 24.81 3.84 12.04
CA ARG A 33 24.84 2.84 13.12
C ARG A 33 23.51 2.10 13.17
N THR A 34 23.53 0.81 13.49
CA THR A 34 22.35 -0.04 13.65
C THR A 34 21.35 0.65 14.58
N SER A 35 20.26 1.16 14.04
CA SER A 35 19.23 1.82 14.84
C SER A 35 18.52 0.78 15.70
N ALA A 36 17.97 1.18 16.84
CA ALA A 36 17.16 0.29 17.69
C ALA A 36 16.04 -0.41 16.89
N THR A 37 15.47 0.26 15.89
CA THR A 37 14.48 -0.32 14.97
C THR A 37 15.02 -1.45 14.10
N GLN A 38 16.27 -1.37 13.64
CA GLN A 38 16.91 -2.45 12.89
C GLN A 38 17.20 -3.64 13.78
N LEU A 39 17.63 -3.39 15.02
CA LEU A 39 17.85 -4.45 16.01
C LEU A 39 16.54 -5.18 16.32
N ILE A 40 15.45 -4.46 16.58
CA ILE A 40 14.11 -5.03 16.77
C ILE A 40 13.72 -5.86 15.54
N GLY A 41 13.96 -5.35 14.32
CA GLY A 41 13.71 -6.09 13.08
C GLY A 41 14.48 -7.41 13.01
N TYR A 42 15.77 -7.41 13.37
CA TYR A 42 16.57 -8.64 13.43
C TYR A 42 16.10 -9.61 14.50
N LEU A 43 15.72 -9.10 15.68
CA LEU A 43 15.16 -9.92 16.76
C LEU A 43 13.84 -10.57 16.35
N LEU A 44 12.96 -9.83 15.68
CA LEU A 44 11.70 -10.36 15.15
C LEU A 44 11.93 -11.46 14.11
N VAL A 45 12.88 -11.25 13.18
CA VAL A 45 13.24 -12.28 12.19
C VAL A 45 13.85 -13.50 12.88
N ALA A 46 14.73 -13.31 13.87
CA ALA A 46 15.31 -14.40 14.64
C ALA A 46 14.23 -15.19 15.40
N ALA A 47 13.30 -14.50 16.08
CA ALA A 47 12.16 -15.14 16.73
C ALA A 47 11.30 -15.92 15.73
N TRP A 48 11.09 -15.38 14.52
CA TRP A 48 10.35 -16.04 13.45
C TRP A 48 11.03 -17.32 12.96
N VAL A 49 12.37 -17.32 12.85
CA VAL A 49 13.15 -18.53 12.53
C VAL A 49 13.04 -19.56 13.66
N VAL A 50 13.11 -19.15 14.92
CA VAL A 50 12.95 -20.06 16.08
C VAL A 50 11.59 -20.73 16.06
N ILE A 51 10.52 -19.98 15.76
CA ILE A 51 9.17 -20.54 15.59
C ILE A 51 9.16 -21.58 14.46
N GLY A 52 9.77 -21.27 13.31
CA GLY A 52 9.89 -22.21 12.20
C GLY A 52 10.64 -23.49 12.56
N CYS A 53 11.76 -23.38 13.29
CA CYS A 53 12.51 -24.52 13.80
C CYS A 53 11.68 -25.36 14.79
N ALA A 54 10.91 -24.72 15.68
CA ALA A 54 10.04 -25.42 16.62
C ALA A 54 8.92 -26.19 15.90
N ILE A 55 8.29 -25.58 14.89
CA ILE A 55 7.30 -26.24 14.03
C ILE A 55 7.94 -27.41 13.28
N GLY A 56 9.12 -27.20 12.69
CA GLY A 56 9.86 -28.24 11.96
C GLY A 56 10.23 -29.43 12.85
N TRP A 57 10.67 -29.16 14.09
CA TRP A 57 10.93 -30.22 15.06
C TRP A 57 9.63 -30.95 15.44
N GLY A 58 8.56 -30.24 15.77
CA GLY A 58 7.28 -30.84 16.16
C GLY A 58 6.65 -31.69 15.07
N LEU A 59 6.84 -31.31 13.79
CA LEU A 59 6.28 -32.03 12.66
C LEU A 59 7.21 -33.13 12.10
N ARG A 60 8.47 -33.22 12.54
CA ARG A 60 9.51 -34.03 11.88
C ARG A 60 9.11 -35.49 11.63
N ASP A 61 8.38 -36.11 12.57
CA ASP A 61 7.98 -37.52 12.53
C ASP A 61 6.54 -37.71 12.03
N THR A 62 5.84 -36.61 11.69
CA THR A 62 4.46 -36.64 11.20
C THR A 62 4.41 -36.38 9.70
N ALA A 63 3.82 -37.30 8.95
CA ALA A 63 3.61 -37.11 7.53
C ALA A 63 2.54 -36.04 7.29
N ILE A 64 2.87 -34.98 6.54
CA ILE A 64 1.88 -33.98 6.12
C ILE A 64 1.00 -34.61 5.03
N PRO A 65 -0.30 -34.84 5.29
CA PRO A 65 -1.16 -35.49 4.31
C PRO A 65 -1.42 -34.54 3.14
N ILE A 66 -1.24 -35.05 1.92
CA ILE A 66 -1.52 -34.30 0.69
C ILE A 66 -2.99 -34.45 0.37
N VAL A 67 -3.80 -33.64 1.04
CA VAL A 67 -5.25 -33.62 0.83
C VAL A 67 -5.63 -32.57 -0.24
N PRO A 68 -6.72 -32.75 -1.00
CA PRO A 68 -7.19 -31.78 -2.00
C PRO A 68 -7.35 -30.35 -1.45
N GLU A 69 -7.71 -30.24 -0.17
CA GLU A 69 -7.83 -29.01 0.63
C GLU A 69 -6.58 -28.17 0.61
N VAL A 70 -5.43 -28.81 0.80
CA VAL A 70 -4.14 -28.11 0.77
C VAL A 70 -3.84 -27.59 -0.64
N ARG A 71 -4.18 -28.33 -1.70
CA ARG A 71 -3.90 -27.89 -3.08
C ARG A 71 -4.76 -26.70 -3.50
N ILE A 72 -6.05 -26.73 -3.16
CA ILE A 72 -6.97 -25.63 -3.42
C ILE A 72 -6.58 -24.40 -2.59
N ALA A 73 -6.20 -24.59 -1.32
CA ALA A 73 -5.70 -23.51 -0.48
C ALA A 73 -4.42 -22.88 -1.06
N VAL A 74 -3.46 -23.69 -1.50
CA VAL A 74 -2.23 -23.20 -2.15
C VAL A 74 -2.54 -22.43 -3.43
N LEU A 75 -3.48 -22.91 -4.26
CA LEU A 75 -3.91 -22.18 -5.46
C LEU A 75 -4.50 -20.82 -5.09
N ALA A 76 -5.44 -20.78 -4.14
CA ALA A 76 -6.08 -19.55 -3.68
C ALA A 76 -5.04 -18.56 -3.13
N VAL A 77 -4.14 -19.02 -2.24
CA VAL A 77 -3.04 -18.21 -1.70
C VAL A 77 -2.12 -17.72 -2.82
N SER A 78 -1.81 -18.56 -3.81
CA SER A 78 -0.96 -18.18 -4.94
C SER A 78 -1.59 -17.07 -5.79
N ILE A 79 -2.90 -17.12 -6.04
CA ILE A 79 -3.64 -16.08 -6.76
C ILE A 79 -3.63 -14.77 -5.98
N VAL A 80 -3.90 -14.84 -4.66
CA VAL A 80 -3.85 -13.67 -3.78
C VAL A 80 -2.44 -13.06 -3.76
N MET A 81 -1.41 -13.89 -3.55
CA MET A 81 -0.02 -13.46 -3.56
C MET A 81 0.36 -12.84 -4.91
N LEU A 82 -0.02 -13.46 -6.03
CA LEU A 82 0.22 -12.93 -7.37
C LEU A 82 -0.39 -11.54 -7.55
N SER A 83 -1.62 -11.32 -7.07
CA SER A 83 -2.28 -10.01 -7.14
C SER A 83 -1.50 -8.94 -6.36
N PHE A 84 -1.14 -9.23 -5.10
CA PHE A 84 -0.37 -8.31 -4.27
C PHE A 84 1.04 -8.06 -4.84
N MET A 85 1.72 -9.10 -5.31
CA MET A 85 3.04 -8.99 -5.94
C MET A 85 2.97 -8.17 -7.22
N THR A 86 1.91 -8.32 -8.03
CA THR A 86 1.71 -7.55 -9.26
C THR A 86 1.48 -6.07 -8.95
N ALA A 87 0.69 -5.76 -7.91
CA ALA A 87 0.53 -4.40 -7.41
C ALA A 87 1.87 -3.79 -6.94
N GLN A 88 2.68 -4.55 -6.19
CA GLN A 88 4.02 -4.11 -5.78
C GLN A 88 4.97 -3.92 -6.97
N ALA A 89 4.92 -4.81 -7.96
CA ALA A 89 5.71 -4.71 -9.18
C ALA A 89 5.35 -3.48 -10.01
N MET A 90 4.07 -3.15 -10.11
CA MET A 90 3.61 -1.94 -10.80
C MET A 90 4.17 -0.68 -10.13
N LEU A 91 4.04 -0.58 -8.80
CA LEU A 91 4.59 0.55 -8.02
C LEU A 91 6.13 0.61 -8.08
N GLY A 92 6.78 -0.55 -8.01
CA GLY A 92 8.23 -0.68 -8.11
C GLY A 92 8.76 -0.27 -9.48
N SER A 93 8.07 -0.68 -10.55
CA SER A 93 8.36 -0.31 -11.93
C SER A 93 8.22 1.19 -12.14
N GLN A 94 7.12 1.80 -11.69
CA GLN A 94 6.93 3.26 -11.77
C GLN A 94 8.09 4.02 -11.12
N ARG A 95 8.44 3.63 -9.90
CA ARG A 95 9.53 4.26 -9.16
C ARG A 95 10.87 4.06 -9.87
N SER A 96 11.18 2.84 -10.29
CA SER A 96 12.46 2.50 -10.87
C SER A 96 12.67 3.04 -12.28
N LEU A 97 11.61 3.18 -13.08
CA LEU A 97 11.72 3.60 -14.48
C LEU A 97 11.46 5.10 -14.67
N TYR A 98 10.57 5.71 -13.87
CA TYR A 98 10.16 7.10 -14.07
C TYR A 98 10.64 8.07 -12.99
N ASP A 99 10.81 7.63 -11.74
CA ASP A 99 11.11 8.57 -10.63
C ASP A 99 12.61 8.71 -10.32
N VAL A 100 13.40 7.64 -10.43
CA VAL A 100 14.79 7.63 -9.93
C VAL A 100 15.77 8.42 -10.81
N GLY A 101 15.40 8.76 -12.06
CA GLY A 101 16.19 9.64 -12.94
C GLY A 101 17.57 9.10 -13.35
N ASP A 102 17.95 7.90 -12.92
CA ASP A 102 19.21 7.23 -13.21
C ASP A 102 19.26 6.66 -14.62
N LEU A 103 18.10 6.37 -15.19
CA LEU A 103 17.95 5.76 -16.50
C LEU A 103 18.55 6.62 -17.63
N ALA A 104 18.42 7.96 -17.54
CA ALA A 104 19.03 8.88 -18.50
C ALA A 104 20.57 8.81 -18.47
N LEU A 105 21.16 8.66 -17.28
CA LEU A 105 22.60 8.49 -17.13
C LEU A 105 23.06 7.13 -17.66
N LEU A 106 22.30 6.07 -17.37
CA LEU A 106 22.63 4.72 -17.84
C LEU A 106 22.52 4.55 -19.35
N PHE A 107 21.57 5.23 -20.00
CA PHE A 107 21.44 5.24 -21.46
C PHE A 107 22.48 6.13 -22.16
N SER A 108 23.09 7.08 -21.44
CA SER A 108 24.23 7.85 -21.96
C SER A 108 25.56 7.08 -21.90
N ALA A 109 25.63 6.01 -21.10
CA ALA A 109 26.79 5.14 -21.02
C ALA A 109 26.79 4.12 -22.17
N PRO A 110 27.96 3.60 -22.61
CA PRO A 110 28.08 2.59 -23.67
C PRO A 110 27.65 1.19 -23.18
N ILE A 111 26.40 1.08 -22.72
CA ILE A 111 25.79 -0.13 -22.18
C ILE A 111 24.54 -0.43 -22.99
N ARG A 112 24.33 -1.71 -23.32
CA ARG A 112 23.11 -2.15 -24.01
C ARG A 112 21.88 -1.86 -23.15
N GLU A 113 20.95 -1.06 -23.67
CA GLU A 113 19.71 -0.66 -22.99
C GLU A 113 18.88 -1.86 -22.50
N ALA A 114 18.90 -2.96 -23.26
CA ALA A 114 18.27 -4.23 -22.90
C ALA A 114 18.76 -4.78 -21.56
N ASN A 115 20.07 -4.73 -21.33
CA ASN A 115 20.68 -5.24 -20.10
C ASN A 115 20.30 -4.37 -18.91
N VAL A 116 20.17 -3.06 -19.11
CA VAL A 116 19.76 -2.12 -18.06
C VAL A 116 18.32 -2.37 -17.64
N LEU A 117 17.40 -2.49 -18.60
CA LEU A 117 15.98 -2.73 -18.31
C LEU A 117 15.75 -4.10 -17.68
N LEU A 118 16.36 -5.16 -18.22
CA LEU A 118 16.28 -6.50 -17.63
C LEU A 118 16.85 -6.54 -16.21
N ALA A 119 17.97 -5.85 -15.95
CA ALA A 119 18.54 -5.76 -14.62
C ALA A 119 17.60 -5.05 -13.63
N LYS A 120 16.95 -3.97 -14.06
CA LYS A 120 15.92 -3.28 -13.26
C LYS A 120 14.72 -4.16 -12.96
N MET A 121 14.21 -4.88 -13.96
CA MET A 121 13.15 -5.87 -13.76
C MET A 121 13.57 -6.93 -12.74
N LEU A 122 14.79 -7.44 -12.84
CA LEU A 122 15.29 -8.43 -11.88
C LEU A 122 15.43 -7.83 -10.48
N GLY A 123 15.87 -6.57 -10.37
CA GLY A 123 15.91 -5.82 -9.12
C GLY A 123 14.53 -5.71 -8.46
N ILE A 124 13.49 -5.41 -9.23
CA ILE A 124 12.10 -5.36 -8.77
C ILE A 124 11.65 -6.76 -8.31
N ALA A 125 11.84 -7.78 -9.14
CA ALA A 125 11.48 -9.17 -8.81
C ALA A 125 12.18 -9.65 -7.53
N ALA A 126 13.48 -9.37 -7.39
CA ALA A 126 14.25 -9.71 -6.20
C ALA A 126 13.77 -8.95 -4.97
N THR A 127 13.41 -7.67 -5.10
CA THR A 127 12.88 -6.87 -3.98
C THR A 127 11.54 -7.42 -3.49
N ILE A 128 10.66 -7.81 -4.41
CA ILE A 128 9.37 -8.43 -4.11
C ILE A 128 9.62 -9.80 -3.47
N ALA A 129 10.37 -10.69 -4.14
CA ALA A 129 10.72 -12.00 -3.62
C ALA A 129 11.31 -11.93 -2.21
N LEU A 130 12.24 -10.99 -1.95
CA LEU A 130 12.84 -10.80 -0.64
C LEU A 130 11.84 -10.32 0.43
N THR A 131 10.81 -9.55 0.04
CA THR A 131 9.76 -9.12 0.99
C THR A 131 8.95 -10.31 1.48
N TYR A 132 8.52 -11.17 0.56
CA TYR A 132 7.74 -12.37 0.90
C TYR A 132 8.60 -13.50 1.47
N ALA A 133 9.87 -13.59 1.06
CA ALA A 133 10.82 -14.56 1.58
C ALA A 133 11.11 -14.35 3.07
N VAL A 134 11.19 -13.10 3.54
CA VAL A 134 11.36 -12.80 4.97
C VAL A 134 10.18 -13.32 5.81
N LEU A 135 8.98 -13.38 5.24
CA LEU A 135 7.81 -13.93 5.92
C LEU A 135 7.75 -15.46 5.80
N LEU A 136 8.07 -16.01 4.63
CA LEU A 136 7.83 -17.42 4.30
C LEU A 136 9.02 -18.34 4.63
N LEU A 137 10.25 -17.95 4.29
CA LEU A 137 11.43 -18.83 4.42
C LEU A 137 11.76 -19.20 5.87
N PRO A 138 11.63 -18.32 6.88
CA PRO A 138 11.92 -18.68 8.26
C PRO A 138 11.08 -19.83 8.79
N ILE A 139 9.89 -20.08 8.23
CA ILE A 139 9.04 -21.22 8.57
C ILE A 139 9.31 -22.39 7.62
N VAL A 140 9.27 -22.14 6.31
CA VAL A 140 9.32 -23.21 5.31
C VAL A 140 10.67 -23.91 5.27
N VAL A 141 11.78 -23.18 5.38
CA VAL A 141 13.11 -23.76 5.25
C VAL A 141 13.43 -24.73 6.40
N PRO A 142 13.22 -24.39 7.68
CA PRO A 142 13.43 -25.34 8.78
C PRO A 142 12.54 -26.59 8.66
N VAL A 143 11.24 -26.43 8.35
CA VAL A 143 10.33 -27.58 8.19
C VAL A 143 10.78 -28.47 7.02
N ALA A 144 11.19 -27.86 5.89
CA ALA A 144 11.68 -28.61 4.75
C ALA A 144 12.99 -29.35 5.03
N ALA A 145 13.89 -28.74 5.81
CA ALA A 145 15.19 -29.30 6.16
C ALA A 145 15.09 -30.43 7.20
N LEU A 146 14.13 -30.37 8.12
CA LEU A 146 14.02 -31.29 9.26
C LEU A 146 13.15 -32.52 9.00
N GLY A 147 12.30 -32.53 7.96
CA GLY A 147 11.45 -33.70 7.68
C GLY A 147 10.71 -33.70 6.35
N HIS A 148 10.46 -32.54 5.73
CA HIS A 148 9.57 -32.45 4.56
C HIS A 148 10.25 -31.77 3.36
N PRO A 149 11.24 -32.39 2.70
CA PRO A 149 12.01 -31.76 1.61
C PRO A 149 11.14 -31.30 0.43
N ARG A 150 9.97 -31.92 0.26
CA ARG A 150 8.94 -31.51 -0.71
C ARG A 150 8.54 -30.03 -0.59
N LEU A 151 8.60 -29.44 0.60
CA LEU A 151 8.25 -28.04 0.84
C LEU A 151 9.26 -27.04 0.25
N PHE A 152 10.44 -27.47 -0.21
CA PHE A 152 11.29 -26.61 -1.05
C PHE A 152 10.58 -26.17 -2.34
N GLY A 153 9.54 -26.91 -2.76
CA GLY A 153 8.64 -26.50 -3.82
C GLY A 153 7.95 -25.14 -3.59
N LEU A 154 7.66 -24.76 -2.34
CA LEU A 154 7.14 -23.42 -2.00
C LEU A 154 8.15 -22.31 -2.29
N VAL A 155 9.44 -22.59 -2.14
CA VAL A 155 10.50 -21.63 -2.47
C VAL A 155 10.56 -21.40 -3.99
N ALA A 156 10.48 -22.48 -4.77
CA ALA A 156 10.42 -22.41 -6.22
C ALA A 156 9.15 -21.69 -6.70
N LEU A 157 8.00 -21.99 -6.11
CA LEU A 157 6.73 -21.33 -6.41
C LEU A 157 6.79 -19.82 -6.10
N LEU A 158 7.39 -19.43 -4.98
CA LEU A 158 7.57 -18.02 -4.62
C LEU A 158 8.39 -17.27 -5.68
N VAL A 159 9.47 -17.88 -6.17
CA VAL A 159 10.30 -17.29 -7.25
C VAL A 159 9.49 -17.16 -8.54
N ALA A 160 8.74 -18.20 -8.93
CA ALA A 160 7.89 -18.17 -10.11
C ALA A 160 6.81 -17.09 -10.04
N LEU A 161 6.16 -16.93 -8.89
CA LEU A 161 5.17 -15.89 -8.64
C LEU A 161 5.81 -14.50 -8.72
N ALA A 162 7.00 -14.30 -8.16
CA ALA A 162 7.70 -13.01 -8.20
C ALA A 162 8.07 -12.61 -9.63
N LEU A 163 8.59 -13.54 -10.43
CA LEU A 163 8.93 -13.30 -11.84
C LEU A 163 7.67 -12.99 -12.67
N SER A 164 6.62 -13.80 -12.51
CA SER A 164 5.35 -13.61 -13.23
C SER A 164 4.69 -12.28 -12.86
N ALA A 165 4.63 -11.95 -11.57
CA ALA A 165 4.10 -10.68 -11.08
C ALA A 165 4.89 -9.48 -11.60
N THR A 166 6.22 -9.60 -11.72
CA THR A 166 7.06 -8.52 -12.26
C THR A 166 6.81 -8.30 -13.74
N ALA A 167 6.67 -9.38 -14.51
CA ALA A 167 6.32 -9.32 -15.93
C ALA A 167 4.94 -8.65 -16.12
N LEU A 168 3.92 -9.11 -15.39
CA LEU A 168 2.57 -8.55 -15.43
C LEU A 168 2.53 -7.09 -14.97
N GLY A 169 3.21 -6.77 -13.86
CA GLY A 169 3.27 -5.42 -13.32
C GLY A 169 3.91 -4.43 -14.28
N LEU A 170 4.99 -4.83 -14.96
CA LEU A 170 5.62 -4.01 -15.99
C LEU A 170 4.69 -3.85 -17.21
N ALA A 171 4.07 -4.93 -17.69
CA ALA A 171 3.12 -4.87 -18.80
C ALA A 171 1.96 -3.93 -18.53
N LEU A 172 1.36 -4.02 -17.33
CA LEU A 172 0.32 -3.09 -16.90
C LEU A 172 0.83 -1.66 -16.77
N THR A 173 2.05 -1.46 -16.23
CA THR A 173 2.64 -0.12 -16.12
C THR A 173 2.80 0.53 -17.49
N LEU A 174 3.29 -0.22 -18.48
CA LEU A 174 3.45 0.30 -19.83
C LEU A 174 2.13 0.46 -20.55
N ALA A 175 1.17 -0.46 -20.39
CA ALA A 175 -0.17 -0.31 -20.94
C ALA A 175 -0.86 0.97 -20.44
N VAL A 176 -0.74 1.27 -19.14
CA VAL A 176 -1.26 2.53 -18.59
C VAL A 176 -0.48 3.72 -19.14
N ALA A 177 0.85 3.61 -19.31
CA ALA A 177 1.67 4.68 -19.86
C ALA A 177 1.37 4.97 -21.33
N THR A 178 1.04 3.97 -22.14
CA THR A 178 0.66 4.16 -23.54
C THR A 178 -0.76 4.69 -23.69
N LEU A 179 -1.69 4.28 -22.82
CA LEU A 179 -3.11 4.72 -22.89
C LEU A 179 -3.33 6.13 -22.35
N VAL A 180 -2.70 6.49 -21.22
CA VAL A 180 -2.95 7.78 -20.53
C VAL A 180 -1.77 8.75 -20.64
N GLY A 181 -0.63 8.28 -21.15
CA GLY A 181 0.61 9.03 -21.25
C GLY A 181 1.50 8.91 -20.00
N PRO A 182 2.83 9.09 -20.14
CA PRO A 182 3.81 8.83 -19.09
C PRO A 182 3.65 9.73 -17.85
N ARG A 183 3.07 10.93 -18.00
CA ARG A 183 2.83 11.86 -16.88
C ARG A 183 1.69 11.38 -15.97
N ALA A 184 0.64 10.82 -16.55
CA ALA A 184 -0.53 10.31 -15.81
C ALA A 184 -0.37 8.85 -15.39
N ALA A 185 0.56 8.12 -16.01
CA ALA A 185 0.85 6.71 -15.75
C ALA A 185 1.09 6.41 -14.26
N ARG A 186 1.77 7.32 -13.56
CA ARG A 186 2.04 7.22 -12.13
C ARG A 186 0.74 7.17 -11.32
N THR A 187 -0.16 8.11 -11.55
CA THR A 187 -1.43 8.21 -10.81
C THR A 187 -2.32 7.02 -11.12
N PHE A 188 -2.58 6.75 -12.39
CA PHE A 188 -3.45 5.66 -12.80
C PHE A 188 -2.89 4.30 -12.39
N GLY A 189 -1.57 4.11 -12.45
CA GLY A 189 -1.01 2.86 -11.99
C GLY A 189 -0.98 2.70 -10.46
N GLN A 190 -0.96 3.79 -9.70
CA GLN A 190 -1.21 3.69 -8.26
C GLN A 190 -2.63 3.26 -7.96
N ILE A 191 -3.62 3.78 -8.71
CA ILE A 191 -5.03 3.36 -8.60
C ILE A 191 -5.18 1.89 -8.98
N LEU A 192 -4.56 1.46 -10.08
CA LEU A 192 -4.67 0.07 -10.52
C LEU A 192 -3.98 -0.89 -9.55
N ALA A 193 -2.78 -0.55 -9.06
CA ALA A 193 -2.10 -1.31 -8.01
C ALA A 193 -2.93 -1.37 -6.72
N ALA A 194 -3.54 -0.24 -6.36
CA ALA A 194 -4.48 -0.11 -5.25
C ALA A 194 -5.68 -1.05 -5.40
N LEU A 195 -6.30 -1.08 -6.58
CA LEU A 195 -7.43 -1.96 -6.88
C LEU A 195 -7.00 -3.43 -6.88
N LEU A 196 -5.86 -3.78 -7.46
CA LEU A 196 -5.35 -5.17 -7.49
C LEU A 196 -5.07 -5.69 -6.07
N GLY A 197 -4.41 -4.89 -5.22
CA GLY A 197 -4.17 -5.26 -3.82
C GLY A 197 -5.44 -5.20 -2.95
N GLY A 198 -6.26 -4.17 -3.16
CA GLY A 198 -7.45 -3.88 -2.36
C GLY A 198 -8.65 -4.76 -2.69
N ALA A 199 -8.84 -5.18 -3.94
CA ALA A 199 -9.98 -6.00 -4.35
C ALA A 199 -10.00 -7.37 -3.69
N VAL A 200 -8.83 -8.00 -3.52
CA VAL A 200 -8.72 -9.28 -2.80
C VAL A 200 -9.09 -9.10 -1.32
N PHE A 201 -8.60 -8.02 -0.72
CA PHE A 201 -8.92 -7.68 0.66
C PHE A 201 -10.41 -7.39 0.85
N LEU A 202 -10.98 -6.52 0.01
CA LEU A 202 -12.41 -6.22 0.01
C LEU A 202 -13.25 -7.47 -0.25
N GLY A 203 -12.88 -8.31 -1.20
CA GLY A 203 -13.52 -9.59 -1.46
C GLY A 203 -13.53 -10.49 -0.23
N SER A 204 -12.40 -10.62 0.48
CA SER A 204 -12.32 -11.42 1.71
C SER A 204 -13.20 -10.91 2.85
N GLN A 205 -13.50 -9.61 2.87
CA GLN A 205 -14.35 -8.96 3.88
C GLN A 205 -15.84 -8.95 3.50
N LEU A 206 -16.14 -8.94 2.20
CA LEU A 206 -17.50 -8.94 1.65
C LEU A 206 -18.08 -10.34 1.54
N LEU A 207 -17.26 -11.41 1.62
CA LEU A 207 -17.80 -12.75 1.81
C LEU A 207 -18.63 -12.76 3.11
N PRO A 208 -19.94 -13.05 3.04
CA PRO A 208 -20.79 -13.00 4.21
C PRO A 208 -20.23 -13.89 5.32
N ARG A 209 -19.96 -13.31 6.50
CA ARG A 209 -19.91 -14.06 7.76
C ARG A 209 -21.31 -14.62 8.00
N ALA A 210 -21.63 -15.70 7.30
CA ALA A 210 -22.94 -16.33 7.34
C ALA A 210 -23.14 -16.93 8.74
N ASP A 211 -24.12 -16.39 9.43
CA ASP A 211 -24.68 -16.79 10.74
C ASP A 211 -25.26 -18.23 10.75
N HIS A 212 -24.92 -19.10 9.80
CA HIS A 212 -25.41 -20.48 9.73
C HIS A 212 -24.24 -21.45 9.78
N LYS A 213 -24.40 -22.51 10.59
CA LYS A 213 -23.44 -23.57 10.95
C LYS A 213 -22.96 -24.45 9.77
N GLY A 214 -22.59 -23.86 8.63
CA GLY A 214 -22.07 -24.56 7.45
C GLY A 214 -21.56 -23.53 6.44
N SER A 215 -20.30 -23.14 6.57
CA SER A 215 -19.73 -21.92 5.99
C SER A 215 -19.85 -21.83 4.46
N ALA A 216 -20.20 -20.65 3.93
CA ALA A 216 -20.12 -20.34 2.51
C ALA A 216 -18.73 -20.64 1.90
N MET A 217 -17.68 -20.60 2.74
CA MET A 217 -16.33 -21.00 2.37
C MET A 217 -16.20 -22.51 2.15
N LEU A 218 -16.86 -23.34 2.98
CA LEU A 218 -16.94 -24.79 2.79
C LEU A 218 -17.75 -25.12 1.54
N ALA A 219 -18.87 -24.44 1.30
CA ALA A 219 -19.65 -24.62 0.07
C ALA A 219 -18.88 -24.20 -1.19
N LEU A 220 -18.11 -23.10 -1.12
CA LEU A 220 -17.20 -22.70 -2.19
C LEU A 220 -16.09 -23.74 -2.39
N PHE A 221 -15.54 -24.26 -1.30
CA PHE A 221 -14.50 -25.27 -1.33
C PHE A 221 -14.99 -26.57 -1.99
N GLU A 222 -16.15 -27.04 -1.57
CA GLU A 222 -16.83 -28.22 -2.12
C GLU A 222 -17.13 -28.03 -3.61
N ARG A 223 -17.62 -26.84 -4.01
CA ARG A 223 -17.84 -26.50 -5.41
C ARG A 223 -16.54 -26.48 -6.24
N LEU A 224 -15.46 -25.89 -5.71
CA LEU A 224 -14.17 -25.90 -6.40
C LEU A 224 -13.61 -27.31 -6.54
N GLN A 225 -13.85 -28.15 -5.52
CA GLN A 225 -13.44 -29.55 -5.52
C GLN A 225 -14.25 -30.37 -6.54
N THR A 226 -15.57 -30.18 -6.62
CA THR A 226 -16.42 -30.83 -7.64
C THR A 226 -16.05 -30.42 -9.06
N ASP A 227 -15.74 -29.14 -9.26
CA ASP A 227 -15.32 -28.59 -10.57
C ASP A 227 -13.86 -28.97 -10.92
N GLY A 228 -13.14 -29.63 -10.01
CA GLY A 228 -11.75 -30.05 -10.19
C GLY A 228 -10.73 -28.90 -10.18
N VAL A 229 -11.15 -27.70 -9.76
CA VAL A 229 -10.28 -26.52 -9.66
C VAL A 229 -9.29 -26.73 -8.51
N GLY A 230 -8.00 -26.53 -8.76
CA GLY A 230 -6.91 -26.77 -7.80
C GLY A 230 -6.48 -28.24 -7.68
N THR A 231 -7.28 -29.19 -8.17
CA THR A 231 -6.98 -30.63 -8.08
C THR A 231 -6.62 -31.25 -9.43
N ARG A 232 -7.19 -30.75 -10.54
CA ARG A 232 -6.96 -31.24 -11.90
C ARG A 232 -6.53 -30.12 -12.87
N GLY A 233 -5.91 -30.50 -13.99
CA GLY A 233 -5.49 -29.59 -15.06
C GLY A 233 -4.45 -28.54 -14.63
N LEU A 234 -4.41 -27.42 -15.35
CA LEU A 234 -3.46 -26.31 -15.12
C LEU A 234 -3.62 -25.67 -13.74
N SER A 235 -4.85 -25.65 -13.21
CA SER A 235 -5.14 -25.09 -11.89
C SER A 235 -4.48 -25.86 -10.74
N SER A 236 -4.11 -27.13 -10.96
CA SER A 236 -3.41 -27.95 -9.96
C SER A 236 -1.90 -27.66 -9.87
N LEU A 237 -1.33 -26.96 -10.86
CA LEU A 237 0.11 -26.74 -10.96
C LEU A 237 0.71 -26.01 -9.74
N PRO A 238 0.11 -24.93 -9.19
CA PRO A 238 0.66 -24.27 -8.00
C PRO A 238 0.68 -25.21 -6.78
N GLY A 239 -0.38 -25.99 -6.57
CA GLY A 239 -0.47 -26.97 -5.49
C GLY A 239 0.58 -28.08 -5.63
N ARG A 240 0.74 -28.64 -6.83
CA ARG A 240 1.77 -29.66 -7.11
C ARG A 240 3.19 -29.12 -6.96
N ALA A 241 3.43 -27.90 -7.46
CA ALA A 241 4.73 -27.25 -7.35
C ALA A 241 5.10 -26.96 -5.88
N ALA A 242 4.16 -26.43 -5.09
CA ALA A 242 4.38 -26.18 -3.65
C ALA A 242 4.73 -27.45 -2.87
N LEU A 243 4.13 -28.58 -3.24
CA LEU A 243 4.31 -29.89 -2.63
C LEU A 243 5.48 -30.69 -3.23
N GLY A 244 6.36 -30.04 -4.00
CA GLY A 244 7.63 -30.62 -4.41
C GLY A 244 7.57 -31.53 -5.64
N ASP A 245 6.52 -31.47 -6.45
CA ASP A 245 6.49 -32.19 -7.73
C ASP A 245 7.46 -31.54 -8.73
N PRO A 246 8.54 -32.25 -9.14
CA PRO A 246 9.60 -31.66 -9.95
C PRO A 246 9.12 -31.22 -11.33
N LEU A 247 8.14 -31.92 -11.93
CA LEU A 247 7.60 -31.56 -13.23
C LEU A 247 6.76 -30.29 -13.12
N ALA A 248 5.92 -30.18 -12.08
CA ALA A 248 5.13 -28.98 -11.85
C ALA A 248 6.02 -27.77 -11.55
N ILE A 249 7.09 -27.95 -10.78
CA ILE A 249 8.11 -26.92 -10.53
C ILE A 249 8.75 -26.46 -11.83
N ALA A 250 9.20 -27.40 -12.67
CA ALA A 250 9.83 -27.08 -13.95
C ALA A 250 8.90 -26.31 -14.89
N ILE A 251 7.62 -26.71 -14.98
CA ILE A 251 6.62 -26.00 -15.79
C ILE A 251 6.36 -24.59 -15.24
N VAL A 252 6.08 -24.46 -13.94
CA VAL A 252 5.71 -23.17 -13.35
C VAL A 252 6.89 -22.18 -13.39
N LEU A 253 8.11 -22.63 -13.08
CA LEU A 253 9.31 -21.81 -13.23
C LEU A 253 9.63 -21.51 -14.69
N GLY A 254 9.53 -22.50 -15.58
CA GLY A 254 9.79 -22.33 -17.01
C GLY A 254 8.85 -21.30 -17.64
N VAL A 255 7.55 -21.40 -17.37
CA VAL A 255 6.55 -20.42 -17.81
C VAL A 255 6.84 -19.05 -17.21
N ALA A 256 7.15 -18.96 -15.91
CA ALA A 256 7.47 -17.68 -15.28
C ALA A 256 8.74 -17.02 -15.88
N LEU A 257 9.77 -17.81 -16.19
CA LEU A 257 10.99 -17.34 -16.84
C LEU A 257 10.72 -16.89 -18.28
N LEU A 258 9.92 -17.64 -19.04
CA LEU A 258 9.52 -17.27 -20.39
C LEU A 258 8.69 -15.98 -20.40
N LEU A 259 7.74 -15.85 -19.48
CA LEU A 259 6.95 -14.63 -19.30
C LEU A 259 7.84 -13.44 -18.93
N PHE A 260 8.79 -13.63 -18.02
CA PHE A 260 9.71 -12.58 -17.59
C PHE A 260 10.68 -12.15 -18.70
N ALA A 261 11.31 -13.10 -19.39
CA ALA A 261 12.20 -12.82 -20.51
C ALA A 261 11.44 -12.22 -21.70
N GLY A 262 10.28 -12.79 -22.04
CA GLY A 262 9.40 -12.29 -23.09
C GLY A 262 8.92 -10.87 -22.81
N ALA A 263 8.49 -10.58 -21.58
CA ALA A 263 8.16 -9.22 -21.17
C ALA A 263 9.35 -8.28 -21.32
N GLY A 264 10.52 -8.63 -20.80
CA GLY A 264 11.71 -7.77 -20.89
C GLY A 264 12.12 -7.45 -22.34
N LEU A 265 12.06 -8.41 -23.25
CA LEU A 265 12.43 -8.23 -24.65
C LEU A 265 11.38 -7.45 -25.45
N THR A 266 10.09 -7.74 -25.26
CA THR A 266 9.00 -7.12 -26.02
C THR A 266 8.68 -5.71 -25.52
N LEU A 267 8.61 -5.52 -24.20
CA LEU A 267 8.27 -4.24 -23.59
C LEU A 267 9.42 -3.24 -23.63
N GLN A 268 10.67 -3.70 -23.77
CA GLN A 268 11.81 -2.80 -24.00
C GLN A 268 11.55 -1.88 -25.20
N ARG A 269 11.09 -2.43 -26.32
CA ARG A 269 10.87 -1.65 -27.55
C ARG A 269 9.82 -0.57 -27.32
N LEU A 270 8.71 -0.94 -26.69
CA LEU A 270 7.61 -0.04 -26.35
C LEU A 270 8.02 1.05 -25.34
N PHE A 271 8.86 0.70 -24.38
CA PHE A 271 9.35 1.65 -23.40
C PHE A 271 10.32 2.64 -24.02
N LEU A 272 11.26 2.19 -24.86
CA LEU A 272 12.25 3.07 -25.49
C LEU A 272 11.61 4.06 -26.45
N SER A 273 10.62 3.64 -27.26
CA SER A 273 9.87 4.56 -28.12
C SER A 273 9.11 5.61 -27.29
N GLY A 274 8.37 5.19 -26.26
CA GLY A 274 7.62 6.11 -25.40
C GLY A 274 8.49 7.01 -24.52
N TYR A 275 9.68 6.55 -24.11
CA TYR A 275 10.62 7.32 -23.31
C TYR A 275 11.25 8.47 -24.11
N GLN A 276 11.54 8.24 -25.40
CA GLN A 276 12.11 9.26 -26.28
C GLN A 276 11.07 10.34 -26.63
N ASP A 277 9.81 9.97 -26.86
CA ASP A 277 8.71 10.91 -27.13
C ASP A 277 8.32 11.74 -25.89
N GLY A 278 8.41 11.14 -24.70
CA GLY A 278 8.11 11.77 -23.41
C GLY A 278 9.30 12.49 -22.76
N GLY A 279 10.47 12.46 -23.40
CA GLY A 279 11.73 12.95 -22.86
C GLY A 279 11.56 14.33 -22.23
N ASN A 280 12.19 14.54 -21.07
CA ASN A 280 12.25 15.74 -20.23
C ASN A 280 12.40 17.05 -21.04
N ARG A 281 11.38 17.46 -21.79
CA ARG A 281 11.16 18.84 -22.16
C ARG A 281 10.83 19.50 -20.84
N LEU A 282 11.88 19.99 -20.17
CA LEU A 282 11.78 21.08 -19.24
C LEU A 282 10.75 22.00 -19.85
N SER A 283 9.59 22.12 -19.21
CA SER A 283 8.57 23.06 -19.64
C SER A 283 9.24 24.41 -19.53
N ARG A 284 9.84 24.86 -20.64
CA ARG A 284 10.46 26.17 -20.78
C ARG A 284 9.32 27.16 -21.00
N SER A 285 8.30 27.08 -20.15
CA SER A 285 7.31 28.12 -20.02
C SER A 285 8.06 29.27 -19.35
N LYS A 286 8.56 30.19 -20.16
CA LYS A 286 9.03 31.48 -19.64
C LYS A 286 7.84 32.07 -18.87
N PRO A 287 7.95 32.31 -17.54
CA PRO A 287 6.87 32.95 -16.82
C PRO A 287 6.67 34.33 -17.46
N THR A 288 5.53 34.52 -18.10
CA THR A 288 5.14 35.86 -18.57
C THR A 288 4.89 36.70 -17.31
N GLY A 289 5.45 37.91 -17.23
CA GLY A 289 5.36 38.74 -16.02
C GLY A 289 3.93 38.95 -15.50
N ARG A 290 2.94 38.95 -16.40
CA ARG A 290 1.49 39.03 -16.08
C ARG A 290 0.89 37.77 -15.44
N ALA A 291 1.52 36.60 -15.61
CA ALA A 291 1.12 35.38 -14.92
C ALA A 291 1.60 35.39 -13.45
N SER A 292 2.76 36.01 -13.17
CA SER A 292 3.31 36.08 -11.81
C SER A 292 2.47 36.93 -10.85
N ALA A 293 1.97 38.08 -11.30
CA ALA A 293 1.11 38.95 -10.49
C ALA A 293 -0.21 38.27 -10.06
N ARG A 294 -0.75 37.36 -10.88
CA ARG A 294 -1.96 36.58 -10.56
C ARG A 294 -1.71 35.44 -9.57
N LEU A 295 -0.45 35.09 -9.30
CA LEU A 295 -0.08 34.05 -8.33
C LEU A 295 0.03 34.56 -6.90
N PHE A 296 0.11 35.88 -6.71
CA PHE A 296 0.11 36.54 -5.41
C PHE A 296 -1.31 36.90 -5.01
N HIS A 297 -1.81 36.27 -3.95
CA HIS A 297 -3.15 36.54 -3.43
C HIS A 297 -3.08 37.54 -2.27
N PRO A 298 -4.10 38.41 -2.10
CA PRO A 298 -4.22 39.20 -0.89
C PRO A 298 -4.51 38.27 0.29
N GLY A 299 -3.66 38.33 1.32
CA GLY A 299 -3.82 37.59 2.58
C GLY A 299 -3.05 36.26 2.66
N LEU A 300 -2.49 36.00 3.85
CA LEU A 300 -1.71 34.79 4.17
C LEU A 300 -2.54 33.51 4.00
N THR A 301 -3.75 33.49 4.54
CA THR A 301 -4.63 32.30 4.53
C THR A 301 -5.00 31.90 3.11
N ARG A 302 -5.45 32.85 2.29
CA ARG A 302 -5.80 32.59 0.88
C ARG A 302 -4.60 32.12 0.07
N THR A 303 -3.41 32.67 0.33
CA THR A 303 -2.18 32.24 -0.32
C THR A 303 -1.81 30.81 0.06
N ILE A 304 -1.90 30.46 1.34
CA ILE A 304 -1.68 29.09 1.82
C ILE A 304 -2.71 28.14 1.23
N PHE A 305 -4.01 28.47 1.27
CA PHE A 305 -5.06 27.63 0.68
C PHE A 305 -4.83 27.38 -0.81
N ALA A 306 -4.56 28.43 -1.59
CA ALA A 306 -4.31 28.30 -3.01
C ALA A 306 -3.03 27.50 -3.30
N LYS A 307 -2.02 27.58 -2.43
CA LYS A 307 -0.80 26.76 -2.50
C LYS A 307 -1.14 25.29 -2.23
N GLU A 308 -1.76 24.97 -1.10
CA GLU A 308 -2.05 23.58 -0.70
C GLU A 308 -2.97 22.87 -1.72
N TRP A 309 -3.99 23.59 -2.23
CA TRP A 309 -4.86 23.06 -3.29
C TRP A 309 -4.10 22.78 -4.59
N ARG A 310 -3.21 23.69 -5.00
CA ARG A 310 -2.37 23.51 -6.20
C ARG A 310 -1.39 22.35 -6.03
N LEU A 311 -0.90 22.08 -4.82
CA LEU A 311 -0.04 20.92 -4.54
C LEU A 311 -0.83 19.62 -4.72
N LEU A 312 -2.04 19.53 -4.17
CA LEU A 312 -2.89 18.36 -4.31
C LEU A 312 -3.29 18.10 -5.77
N ALA A 313 -3.64 19.16 -6.52
CA ALA A 313 -3.99 19.06 -7.93
C ALA A 313 -2.80 18.66 -8.81
N ARG A 314 -1.56 18.99 -8.41
CA ARG A 314 -0.34 18.65 -9.15
C ARG A 314 0.15 17.22 -8.89
N ASP A 315 -0.13 16.65 -7.72
CA ASP A 315 0.27 15.27 -7.37
C ASP A 315 -0.94 14.46 -6.87
N PRO A 316 -1.86 14.05 -7.77
CA PRO A 316 -3.08 13.31 -7.40
C PRO A 316 -2.77 11.94 -6.78
N ALA A 317 -1.57 11.40 -6.96
CA ALA A 317 -1.10 10.21 -6.27
C ALA A 317 -1.11 10.38 -4.73
N LEU A 318 -0.88 11.58 -4.21
CA LEU A 318 -0.98 11.87 -2.78
C LEU A 318 -2.42 11.79 -2.28
N ALA A 319 -3.38 12.28 -3.08
CA ALA A 319 -4.81 12.15 -2.77
C ALA A 319 -5.25 10.67 -2.73
N PHE A 320 -4.80 9.87 -3.69
CA PHE A 320 -5.12 8.44 -3.75
C PHE A 320 -4.51 7.64 -2.60
N GLN A 321 -3.32 8.01 -2.12
CA GLN A 321 -2.74 7.39 -0.92
C GLN A 321 -3.64 7.61 0.30
N ILE A 322 -4.24 8.79 0.42
CA ILE A 322 -5.19 9.11 1.50
C ILE A 322 -6.47 8.28 1.34
N VAL A 323 -7.04 8.21 0.13
CA VAL A 323 -8.22 7.37 -0.15
C VAL A 323 -7.95 5.90 0.19
N MET A 324 -6.77 5.39 -0.15
CA MET A 324 -6.40 4.02 0.17
C MET A 324 -6.29 3.78 1.68
N ARG A 325 -5.74 4.74 2.44
CA ARG A 325 -5.75 4.70 3.92
C ARG A 325 -7.17 4.59 4.47
N LEU A 326 -8.16 5.23 3.83
CA LEU A 326 -9.56 5.11 4.21
C LEU A 326 -10.14 3.72 3.89
N ILE A 327 -9.82 3.16 2.72
CA ILE A 327 -10.25 1.81 2.35
C ILE A 327 -9.75 0.78 3.38
N TYR A 328 -8.50 0.92 3.84
CA TYR A 328 -7.96 0.06 4.90
C TYR A 328 -8.62 0.25 6.27
N MET A 329 -9.36 1.35 6.48
CA MET A 329 -10.15 1.59 7.70
C MET A 329 -11.56 0.99 7.63
N ALA A 330 -12.02 0.63 6.43
CA ALA A 330 -13.33 0.00 6.23
C ALA A 330 -13.58 -1.24 7.12
N PRO A 331 -12.61 -2.14 7.39
CA PRO A 331 -12.79 -3.27 8.30
C PRO A 331 -13.22 -2.85 9.71
N LEU A 332 -12.60 -1.79 10.25
CA LEU A 332 -12.90 -1.32 11.60
C LEU A 332 -14.34 -0.79 11.69
N VAL A 333 -14.76 -0.08 10.65
CA VAL A 333 -16.13 0.46 10.50
C VAL A 333 -17.14 -0.67 10.31
N LEU A 334 -16.87 -1.60 9.40
CA LEU A 334 -17.75 -2.73 9.07
C LEU A 334 -17.86 -3.74 10.22
N ALA A 335 -16.78 -3.98 10.97
CA ALA A 335 -16.81 -4.83 12.15
C ALA A 335 -17.75 -4.29 13.25
N MET A 336 -17.79 -2.96 13.41
CA MET A 336 -18.67 -2.28 14.36
C MET A 336 -20.13 -2.31 13.89
N ALA A 337 -20.38 -2.12 12.60
CA ALA A 337 -21.73 -2.12 12.03
C ALA A 337 -22.33 -3.54 11.88
N GLY A 338 -21.50 -4.56 11.67
CA GLY A 338 -21.94 -5.95 11.41
C GLY A 338 -22.22 -6.77 12.67
N SER A 339 -21.81 -6.31 13.84
CA SER A 339 -22.07 -7.01 15.10
C SER A 339 -23.53 -6.77 15.52
N ARG A 340 -24.45 -7.65 15.10
CA ARG A 340 -25.91 -7.60 15.35
C ARG A 340 -26.35 -7.35 16.82
N HIS A 341 -25.43 -7.39 17.79
CA HIS A 341 -25.72 -7.32 19.23
C HIS A 341 -24.90 -6.26 20.00
N ALA A 342 -24.05 -5.45 19.36
CA ALA A 342 -23.12 -4.58 20.12
C ALA A 342 -23.39 -3.07 19.98
N VAL A 343 -23.74 -2.55 18.79
CA VAL A 343 -23.88 -1.10 18.57
C VAL A 343 -24.98 -0.79 17.54
N PRO A 344 -25.94 0.11 17.82
CA PRO A 344 -26.92 0.57 16.84
C PRO A 344 -26.26 1.22 15.62
N ILE A 345 -26.86 0.99 14.44
CA ILE A 345 -26.37 1.51 13.15
C ILE A 345 -26.08 3.03 13.20
N PRO A 346 -26.93 3.90 13.78
CA PRO A 346 -26.66 5.34 13.88
C PRO A 346 -25.36 5.67 14.63
N ALA A 347 -25.10 5.00 15.76
CA ALA A 347 -23.88 5.17 16.54
C ALA A 347 -22.63 4.67 15.78
N ALA A 348 -22.76 3.56 15.05
CA ALA A 348 -21.67 3.05 14.19
C ALA A 348 -21.34 4.03 13.05
N ILE A 349 -22.36 4.64 12.44
CA ILE A 349 -22.17 5.68 11.40
C ILE A 349 -21.51 6.93 11.99
N ALA A 350 -21.92 7.35 13.19
CA ALA A 350 -21.33 8.49 13.88
C ALA A 350 -19.83 8.27 14.18
N PHE A 351 -19.48 7.11 14.73
CA PHE A 351 -18.08 6.70 14.94
C PHE A 351 -17.29 6.73 13.63
N ALA A 352 -17.82 6.06 12.60
CA ALA A 352 -17.16 5.94 11.30
C ALA A 352 -16.90 7.31 10.67
N SER A 353 -17.89 8.22 10.74
CA SER A 353 -17.78 9.58 10.24
C SER A 353 -16.63 10.33 10.88
N VAL A 354 -16.61 10.38 12.22
CA VAL A 354 -15.59 11.14 12.95
C VAL A 354 -14.22 10.52 12.76
N LEU A 355 -14.12 9.19 12.77
CA LEU A 355 -12.86 8.46 12.55
C LEU A 355 -12.28 8.77 11.17
N ILE A 356 -13.07 8.58 10.11
CA ILE A 356 -12.65 8.80 8.72
C ILE A 356 -12.25 10.26 8.51
N ALA A 357 -13.08 11.20 8.96
CA ALA A 357 -12.81 12.61 8.78
C ALA A 357 -11.57 13.08 9.57
N SER A 358 -11.38 12.60 10.80
CA SER A 358 -10.18 12.93 11.59
C SER A 358 -8.91 12.40 10.94
N GLN A 359 -8.95 11.19 10.39
CA GLN A 359 -7.83 10.58 9.66
C GLN A 359 -7.54 11.28 8.33
N LEU A 360 -8.57 11.76 7.63
CA LEU A 360 -8.42 12.58 6.43
C LEU A 360 -7.71 13.89 6.74
N VAL A 361 -8.21 14.64 7.73
CA VAL A 361 -7.64 15.94 8.12
C VAL A 361 -6.21 15.78 8.59
N GLY A 362 -5.92 14.77 9.42
CA GLY A 362 -4.56 14.44 9.83
C GLY A 362 -3.64 14.14 8.65
N SER A 363 -4.10 13.36 7.67
CA SER A 363 -3.32 13.02 6.49
C SER A 363 -3.07 14.24 5.58
N PHE A 364 -4.07 15.11 5.40
CA PHE A 364 -3.90 16.37 4.66
C PHE A 364 -2.96 17.34 5.38
N ALA A 365 -3.11 17.49 6.70
CA ALA A 365 -2.23 18.32 7.51
C ALA A 365 -0.76 17.85 7.41
N TRP A 366 -0.54 16.54 7.50
CA TRP A 366 0.77 15.95 7.28
C TRP A 366 1.33 16.24 5.88
N LEU A 367 0.50 16.21 4.83
CA LEU A 367 0.90 16.59 3.48
C LEU A 367 1.34 18.05 3.41
N THR A 368 0.63 18.98 4.07
CA THR A 368 0.99 20.42 4.07
C THR A 368 2.34 20.71 4.73
N VAL A 369 2.86 19.80 5.56
CA VAL A 369 4.20 19.90 6.16
C VAL A 369 5.23 19.19 5.28
N SER A 370 4.90 17.99 4.82
CA SER A 370 5.83 17.14 4.09
C SER A 370 6.07 17.59 2.66
N ALA A 371 5.11 18.31 2.06
CA ALA A 371 5.21 18.85 0.71
C ALA A 371 5.91 20.22 0.65
N GLU A 372 6.48 20.71 1.76
CA GLU A 372 7.21 21.97 1.75
C GLU A 372 8.65 21.79 1.24
N ASP A 373 8.96 22.48 0.15
CA ASP A 373 10.28 22.40 -0.46
C ASP A 373 11.28 23.43 0.11
N ALA A 374 10.79 24.48 0.77
CA ALA A 374 11.62 25.52 1.36
C ALA A 374 11.09 25.95 2.74
N PRO A 375 11.15 25.07 3.76
CA PRO A 375 10.70 25.40 5.11
C PRO A 375 11.49 26.59 5.70
N ASP A 376 12.75 26.73 5.33
CA ASP A 376 13.62 27.81 5.81
C ASP A 376 13.15 29.19 5.34
N LEU A 377 12.58 29.29 4.13
CA LEU A 377 12.01 30.54 3.63
C LEU A 377 10.73 30.94 4.39
N LEU A 378 9.96 29.96 4.88
CA LEU A 378 8.81 30.22 5.74
C LEU A 378 9.22 30.56 7.17
N ALA A 379 10.35 30.03 7.64
CA ALA A 379 10.89 30.36 8.95
C ALA A 379 11.41 31.81 9.02
N VAL A 380 11.92 32.35 7.90
CA VAL A 380 12.42 33.73 7.80
C VAL A 380 11.32 34.72 7.38
N ALA A 381 10.12 34.23 7.02
CA ALA A 381 9.01 35.11 6.65
C ALA A 381 8.60 36.03 7.82
N PRO A 382 8.20 37.29 7.57
CA PRO A 382 7.79 38.24 8.61
C PRO A 382 6.36 37.95 9.10
N VAL A 383 6.09 36.70 9.47
CA VAL A 383 4.77 36.20 9.88
C VAL A 383 4.96 35.20 11.02
N ALA A 384 4.12 35.29 12.04
CA ALA A 384 4.16 34.35 13.16
C ALA A 384 3.85 32.92 12.68
N LYS A 385 4.70 31.96 13.05
CA LYS A 385 4.54 30.53 12.73
C LYS A 385 3.15 29.98 13.09
N ALA A 386 2.57 30.44 14.20
CA ALA A 386 1.22 30.04 14.62
C ALA A 386 0.13 30.41 13.61
N GLN A 387 0.27 31.52 12.88
CA GLN A 387 -0.69 31.93 11.84
C GLN A 387 -0.59 31.00 10.61
N ILE A 388 0.63 30.60 10.25
CA ILE A 388 0.88 29.63 9.18
C ILE A 388 0.30 28.27 9.56
N ASP A 389 0.58 27.78 10.78
CA ASP A 389 0.07 26.51 11.29
C ASP A 389 -1.47 26.48 11.25
N ARG A 390 -2.13 27.54 11.76
CA ARG A 390 -3.60 27.65 11.72
C ARG A 390 -4.15 27.64 10.30
N ALA A 391 -3.54 28.40 9.38
CA ALA A 391 -3.95 28.42 7.99
C ALA A 391 -3.81 27.04 7.32
N LYS A 392 -2.78 26.27 7.67
CA LYS A 392 -2.59 24.89 7.19
C LYS A 392 -3.62 23.91 7.75
N VAL A 393 -3.94 23.98 9.06
CA VAL A 393 -5.03 23.17 9.65
C VAL A 393 -6.36 23.49 8.96
N LEU A 394 -6.66 24.77 8.76
CA LEU A 394 -7.89 25.19 8.09
C LEU A 394 -7.94 24.73 6.64
N ALA A 395 -6.82 24.77 5.90
CA ALA A 395 -6.73 24.23 4.56
C ALA A 395 -6.99 22.71 4.55
N ALA A 396 -6.40 21.97 5.50
CA ALA A 396 -6.62 20.53 5.64
C ALA A 396 -8.09 20.18 5.97
N LEU A 397 -8.73 20.95 6.86
CA LEU A 397 -10.15 20.84 7.16
C LEU A 397 -11.01 21.10 5.93
N ALA A 398 -10.74 22.19 5.20
CA ALA A 398 -11.48 22.53 3.99
C ALA A 398 -11.36 21.46 2.89
N MET A 399 -10.17 20.86 2.72
CA MET A 399 -9.95 19.76 1.77
C MET A 399 -10.68 18.48 2.17
N ALA A 400 -10.80 18.19 3.48
CA ALA A 400 -11.52 17.03 3.98
C ALA A 400 -13.04 17.21 4.05
N ALA A 401 -13.53 18.46 4.13
CA ALA A 401 -14.94 18.78 4.37
C ALA A 401 -15.93 18.09 3.42
N PRO A 402 -15.71 18.02 2.09
CA PRO A 402 -16.65 17.35 1.18
C PRO A 402 -16.87 15.87 1.53
N PHE A 403 -15.83 15.18 1.99
CA PHE A 403 -15.89 13.77 2.38
C PHE A 403 -16.45 13.61 3.81
N ALA A 404 -16.06 14.50 4.72
CA ALA A 404 -16.49 14.51 6.10
C ALA A 404 -18.00 14.76 6.28
N LEU A 405 -18.64 15.46 5.32
CA LEU A 405 -20.06 15.79 5.35
C LEU A 405 -20.98 14.65 4.88
N VAL A 406 -20.48 13.67 4.11
CA VAL A 406 -21.32 12.62 3.49
C VAL A 406 -22.07 11.80 4.53
N LEU A 407 -21.36 11.31 5.56
CA LEU A 407 -21.94 10.44 6.59
C LEU A 407 -22.88 11.18 7.56
N PRO A 408 -22.57 12.40 8.03
CA PRO A 408 -23.51 13.19 8.83
C PRO A 408 -24.78 13.56 8.06
N ILE A 409 -24.70 13.88 6.76
CA ILE A 409 -25.89 14.14 5.93
C ILE A 409 -26.74 12.88 5.83
N GLY A 410 -26.12 11.71 5.61
CA GLY A 410 -26.82 10.44 5.63
C GLY A 410 -27.48 10.15 6.98
N LEU A 411 -26.78 10.44 8.09
CA LEU A 411 -27.30 10.27 9.45
C LEU A 411 -28.47 11.21 9.75
N ALA A 412 -28.48 12.42 9.18
CA ALA A 412 -29.54 13.41 9.38
C ALA A 412 -30.92 12.90 8.91
N THR A 413 -30.94 11.96 7.96
CA THR A 413 -32.19 11.30 7.51
C THR A 413 -32.82 10.40 8.57
N ARG A 414 -32.05 9.98 9.59
CA ARG A 414 -32.54 9.16 10.71
C ARG A 414 -32.63 9.97 12.00
N THR A 415 -31.56 10.69 12.34
CA THR A 415 -31.42 11.39 13.62
C THR A 415 -30.77 12.77 13.40
N PRO A 416 -31.54 13.87 13.31
CA PRO A 416 -30.98 15.19 13.01
C PRO A 416 -30.06 15.69 14.13
N ILE A 417 -30.39 15.41 15.39
CA ILE A 417 -29.55 15.77 16.54
C ILE A 417 -28.28 14.92 16.55
N GLY A 418 -28.37 13.63 16.23
CA GLY A 418 -27.21 12.74 16.12
C GLY A 418 -26.26 13.16 15.00
N ALA A 419 -26.80 13.64 13.87
CA ALA A 419 -26.03 14.22 12.78
C ALA A 419 -25.30 15.51 13.20
N LEU A 420 -25.95 16.40 13.95
CA LEU A 420 -25.32 17.63 14.46
C LEU A 420 -24.14 17.30 15.39
N ILE A 421 -24.35 16.38 16.34
CA ILE A 421 -23.29 15.92 17.25
C ILE A 421 -22.13 15.31 16.46
N THR A 422 -22.43 14.46 15.49
CA THR A 422 -21.43 13.83 14.63
C THR A 422 -20.63 14.89 13.85
N LEU A 423 -21.30 15.93 13.35
CA LEU A 423 -20.66 17.03 12.62
C LEU A 423 -19.74 17.87 13.51
N VAL A 424 -20.18 18.19 14.74
CA VAL A 424 -19.35 18.91 15.72
C VAL A 424 -18.13 18.07 16.12
N MET A 425 -18.33 16.79 16.45
CA MET A 425 -17.25 15.89 16.83
C MET A 425 -16.27 15.64 15.68
N THR A 426 -16.76 15.64 14.44
CA THR A 426 -15.94 15.55 13.23
C THR A 426 -15.03 16.79 13.10
N GLY A 427 -15.58 17.99 13.33
CA GLY A 427 -14.79 19.23 13.31
C GLY A 427 -13.71 19.26 14.38
N LEU A 428 -14.06 18.90 15.63
CA LEU A 428 -13.13 18.88 16.76
C LEU A 428 -12.05 17.81 16.62
N GLY A 429 -12.43 16.57 16.29
CA GLY A 429 -11.51 15.46 16.06
C GLY A 429 -10.58 15.72 14.88
N GLY A 430 -11.12 16.28 13.79
CA GLY A 430 -10.34 16.72 12.63
C GLY A 430 -9.33 17.80 12.97
N PHE A 431 -9.74 18.84 13.68
CA PHE A 431 -8.83 19.91 14.13
C PHE A 431 -7.71 19.35 15.01
N GLY A 432 -8.04 18.51 16.00
CA GLY A 432 -7.07 17.90 16.91
C GLY A 432 -6.06 17.01 16.16
N ALA A 433 -6.54 16.11 15.31
CA ALA A 433 -5.69 15.22 14.52
C ALA A 433 -4.79 16.01 13.56
N GLY A 434 -5.33 17.02 12.88
CA GLY A 434 -4.58 17.90 11.99
C GLY A 434 -3.49 18.69 12.71
N TYR A 435 -3.82 19.25 13.89
CA TYR A 435 -2.87 20.04 14.67
C TYR A 435 -1.70 19.20 15.19
N VAL A 436 -1.96 17.97 15.65
CA VAL A 436 -0.92 17.05 16.12
C VAL A 436 0.02 16.63 14.99
N GLU A 437 -0.53 16.27 13.82
CA GLU A 437 0.27 15.93 12.63
C GLU A 437 1.12 17.11 12.16
N LEU A 438 0.60 18.33 12.26
CA LEU A 438 1.36 19.55 11.94
C LEU A 438 2.51 19.81 12.93
N LYS A 439 2.29 19.62 14.23
CA LYS A 439 3.32 19.86 15.25
C LYS A 439 4.41 18.80 15.29
N LEU A 440 4.04 17.53 15.09
CA LEU A 440 4.97 16.41 15.10
C LEU A 440 5.57 16.11 13.72
N GLY A 441 5.02 16.70 12.66
CA GLY A 441 5.52 16.60 11.29
C GLY A 441 6.88 17.25 11.14
N LYS A 442 7.84 16.52 10.55
CA LYS A 442 9.17 17.05 10.21
C LYS A 442 9.24 17.35 8.71
N PRO A 443 9.59 18.58 8.29
CA PRO A 443 9.80 18.89 6.89
C PRO A 443 11.04 18.13 6.39
N ASN A 444 10.92 17.47 5.22
CA ASN A 444 11.98 16.65 4.65
C ASN A 444 12.49 17.26 3.33
N PRO A 445 13.83 17.42 3.15
CA PRO A 445 14.40 18.12 2.00
C PRO A 445 14.08 17.46 0.66
N ARG A 446 14.12 18.24 -0.43
CA ARG A 446 13.70 17.85 -1.80
C ARG A 446 14.38 16.57 -2.34
N SER A 447 15.61 16.29 -1.95
CA SER A 447 16.34 15.07 -2.32
C SER A 447 15.77 13.79 -1.69
N SER A 448 14.90 13.91 -0.69
CA SER A 448 14.29 12.78 0.04
C SER A 448 12.82 12.55 -0.32
N PHE A 449 12.32 13.13 -1.42
CA PHE A 449 10.91 13.07 -1.84
C PHE A 449 10.32 11.65 -1.85
N ALA A 450 11.08 10.63 -2.28
CA ALA A 450 10.60 9.24 -2.29
C ALA A 450 10.60 8.56 -0.89
N ARG A 451 11.34 9.11 0.08
CA ARG A 451 11.27 8.73 1.52
C ARG A 451 10.22 9.53 2.28
N ARG A 452 9.64 10.59 1.71
CA ARG A 452 8.52 11.36 2.29
C ARG A 452 7.26 10.53 2.51
N ARG A 453 7.13 9.31 1.96
CA ARG A 453 5.92 8.47 2.10
C ARG A 453 5.66 7.91 3.50
N GLN A 454 6.63 7.95 4.41
CA GLN A 454 6.45 7.48 5.79
C GLN A 454 6.32 8.69 6.72
N GLY A 455 5.08 8.99 7.13
CA GLY A 455 4.82 9.93 8.21
C GLY A 455 5.43 9.47 9.53
N GLY A 456 5.55 10.39 10.49
CA GLY A 456 6.04 10.04 11.82
C GLY A 456 5.09 9.04 12.49
N PHE A 457 5.59 7.85 12.84
CA PHE A 457 4.79 6.81 13.50
C PHE A 457 4.06 7.34 14.75
N VAL A 458 4.75 8.18 15.54
CA VAL A 458 4.20 8.81 16.75
C VAL A 458 3.05 9.77 16.42
N ALA A 459 3.20 10.58 15.37
CA ALA A 459 2.16 11.52 14.94
C ALA A 459 0.91 10.76 14.45
N GLY A 460 1.12 9.69 13.68
CA GLY A 460 0.06 8.81 13.22
C GLY A 460 -0.69 8.09 14.35
N LEU A 461 0.02 7.64 15.38
CA LEU A 461 -0.60 7.00 16.55
C LEU A 461 -1.41 7.99 17.38
N ALA A 462 -0.87 9.20 17.61
CA ALA A 462 -1.57 10.25 18.33
C ALA A 462 -2.80 10.75 17.57
N SER A 463 -2.71 10.91 16.24
CA SER A 463 -3.86 11.28 15.40
C SER A 463 -4.92 10.19 15.38
N LEU A 464 -4.53 8.91 15.41
CA LEU A 464 -5.45 7.78 15.59
C LEU A 464 -6.12 7.77 16.96
N ALA A 465 -5.38 8.01 18.04
CA ALA A 465 -5.94 8.08 19.39
C ALA A 465 -6.99 9.20 19.51
N ILE A 466 -6.70 10.39 18.97
CA ILE A 466 -7.67 11.49 18.91
C ILE A 466 -8.92 11.07 18.13
N ALA A 467 -8.75 10.47 16.95
CA ALA A 467 -9.85 10.01 16.13
C ALA A 467 -10.73 8.96 16.85
N LEU A 468 -10.13 8.07 17.63
CA LEU A 468 -10.84 7.06 18.43
C LEU A 468 -11.60 7.69 19.61
N VAL A 469 -11.01 8.66 20.30
CA VAL A 469 -11.66 9.34 21.44
C VAL A 469 -12.88 10.14 20.96
N PHE A 470 -12.72 10.97 19.93
CA PHE A 470 -13.85 11.76 19.40
C PHE A 470 -14.88 10.89 18.68
N GLY A 471 -14.44 9.83 17.97
CA GLY A 471 -15.34 8.89 17.33
C GLY A 471 -16.15 8.07 18.33
N GLY A 472 -15.50 7.57 19.38
CA GLY A 472 -16.16 6.87 20.48
C GLY A 472 -17.14 7.78 21.22
N GLY A 473 -16.75 9.03 21.50
CA GLY A 473 -17.62 10.04 22.10
C GLY A 473 -18.87 10.33 21.24
N ALA A 474 -18.71 10.45 19.92
CA ALA A 474 -19.84 10.63 19.01
C ALA A 474 -20.77 9.41 18.98
N ALA A 475 -20.23 8.19 18.94
CA ALA A 475 -21.05 6.98 19.01
C ALA A 475 -21.83 6.88 20.31
N ILE A 476 -21.19 7.14 21.46
CA ILE A 476 -21.86 7.09 22.77
C ILE A 476 -22.96 8.14 22.85
N ALA A 477 -22.68 9.38 22.42
CA ALA A 477 -23.67 10.45 22.44
C ALA A 477 -24.88 10.14 21.54
N VAL A 478 -24.66 9.61 20.34
CA VAL A 478 -25.74 9.19 19.43
C VAL A 478 -26.49 7.98 19.97
N TYR A 479 -25.79 7.02 20.59
CA TYR A 479 -26.40 5.86 21.25
C TYR A 479 -27.34 6.26 22.40
N CYS A 480 -26.92 7.21 23.24
CA CYS A 480 -27.73 7.72 24.34
C CYS A 480 -29.00 8.46 23.86
N LEU A 481 -28.94 9.09 22.67
CA LEU A 481 -30.08 9.81 22.09
C LEU A 481 -31.12 8.89 21.44
N ASP A 482 -30.68 7.83 20.78
CA ASP A 482 -31.58 6.87 20.12
C ASP A 482 -32.25 5.87 21.09
N GLY A 483 -31.95 5.99 22.38
CA GLY A 483 -32.46 5.10 23.41
C GLY A 483 -31.70 3.79 23.43
N GLY A 484 -30.80 3.65 24.41
CA GLY A 484 -30.58 2.32 24.97
C GLY A 484 -31.95 1.74 25.39
N PRO A 485 -32.18 0.42 25.29
CA PRO A 485 -33.48 -0.23 25.54
C PRO A 485 -34.14 0.04 26.91
N ALA A 486 -33.55 0.89 27.76
CA ALA A 486 -34.07 1.31 29.05
C ALA A 486 -35.03 2.52 29.02
N LEU A 487 -35.01 3.39 27.99
CA LEU A 487 -35.81 4.63 27.99
C LEU A 487 -37.16 4.52 27.27
N SER A 488 -37.31 3.61 26.31
CA SER A 488 -38.60 3.35 25.65
C SER A 488 -39.61 2.67 26.57
N GLY A 489 -39.17 1.96 27.62
CA GLY A 489 -40.04 1.35 28.62
C GLY A 489 -40.69 2.31 29.61
N LEU A 490 -40.13 3.52 29.79
CA LEU A 490 -40.64 4.51 30.75
C LEU A 490 -41.66 5.49 30.15
N ILE A 491 -41.73 5.60 28.82
CA ILE A 491 -42.67 6.49 28.11
C ILE A 491 -43.95 5.73 27.72
N GLY A 492 -43.95 4.40 27.75
CA GLY A 492 -45.13 3.56 27.48
C GLY A 492 -46.03 3.25 28.69
N GLN A 493 -45.77 3.84 29.87
CA GLN A 493 -46.59 3.64 31.08
C GLN A 493 -47.05 4.95 31.73
N ARG A 494 -47.43 5.95 30.94
CA ARG A 494 -48.29 7.03 31.43
C ARG A 494 -49.45 7.29 30.49
#